data_AF-A0A967LCS3-F1
#
_entry.id   AF-A0A967LCS3-F1
#
_cell.length_a   1.000
_cell.length_b   1.000
_cell.length_c   1.000
_cell.angle_alpha   90.00
_cell.angle_beta   90.00
_cell.angle_gamma   90.00
#
_symmetry.space_group_name_H-M   'P 1'
#
loop_
_entity.id
_entity.type
_entity.pdbx_description
1 polymer ?
#
loop_
_entity_poly.entity_id
_entity_poly.type
_entity_poly.pdbx_seq_one_letter_code
_entity_poly.pdbx_strand_id
1 'polypeptide(L)' 'RAKELTFVGGNRDAAYLKAEVDAGKHRLAVTLPPVTIDQFIAVCRQNRIMPPKSTWFQPKIRSGLVMALLG' A
#
# COMPACT_ATOMS: atom_id res chain seq x y z
N ARG A 1 -10.32 6.86 13.18
CA ARG A 1 -9.17 5.94 13.05
C ARG A 1 -9.63 4.60 13.59
N ALA A 2 -9.60 3.51 12.82
CA ALA A 2 -9.91 2.20 13.37
C ALA A 2 -8.78 1.82 14.34
N LYS A 3 -9.07 1.81 15.64
CA LYS A 3 -8.08 1.60 16.71
C LYS A 3 -7.49 0.18 16.67
N GLU A 4 -8.13 -0.72 15.92
CA GLU A 4 -7.85 -2.16 15.84
C GLU A 4 -7.19 -2.60 14.53
N LEU A 5 -6.90 -1.66 13.60
CA LEU A 5 -6.28 -1.99 12.31
C LEU A 5 -4.88 -1.40 12.21
N THR A 6 -3.89 -2.28 12.03
CA THR A 6 -2.51 -1.92 11.69
C THR A 6 -2.31 -2.06 10.18
N PHE A 7 -1.76 -1.03 9.55
CA PHE A 7 -1.41 -1.06 8.13
C PHE A 7 0.09 -1.22 7.97
N VAL A 8 0.49 -2.21 7.17
CA VAL A 8 1.88 -2.51 6.88
C VAL A 8 2.24 -1.94 5.50
N GLY A 9 3.42 -1.34 5.37
CA GLY A 9 3.90 -0.80 4.09
C GLY A 9 4.34 -1.90 3.13
N GLY A 10 4.50 -1.54 1.84
CA GLY A 10 4.92 -2.48 0.79
C GLY A 10 6.35 -3.02 0.91
N ASN A 11 7.06 -2.69 1.99
CA ASN A 11 8.41 -3.16 2.29
C ASN A 11 8.43 -4.43 3.17
N ARG A 12 7.27 -4.98 3.51
CA ARG A 12 7.13 -6.23 4.27
C ARG A 12 6.38 -7.24 3.41
N ASP A 13 6.77 -8.49 3.54
CA ASP A 13 6.21 -9.61 2.78
C ASP A 13 5.13 -10.37 3.58
N ALA A 14 4.58 -11.41 2.97
CA ALA A 14 3.58 -12.27 3.62
C ALA A 14 4.15 -13.02 4.83
N ALA A 15 5.46 -13.31 4.85
CA ALA A 15 6.11 -13.98 5.98
C ALA A 15 6.09 -13.10 7.23
N TYR A 16 6.35 -11.80 7.10
CA TYR A 16 6.20 -10.84 8.19
C TYR A 16 4.77 -10.82 8.75
N LEU A 17 3.76 -10.78 7.87
CA LEU A 17 2.35 -10.78 8.30
C LEU A 17 1.98 -12.06 9.04
N LYS A 18 2.45 -13.21 8.56
CA LYS A 18 2.26 -14.51 9.23
C LYS A 18 2.89 -14.50 10.62
N ALA A 19 4.13 -14.01 10.75
CA ALA A 19 4.81 -13.95 12.04
C ALA A 19 4.07 -13.09 13.07
N GLU A 20 3.46 -11.97 12.67
CA GLU A 20 2.71 -11.12 13.58
C GLU A 20 1.41 -11.79 14.09
N VAL A 21 0.77 -12.62 13.25
CA VAL A 21 -0.39 -13.43 13.66
C VAL A 21 0.04 -14.59 14.56
N ASP A 22 1.09 -15.32 14.18
CA ASP A 22 1.62 -16.45 14.96
C ASP A 22 2.13 -16.00 16.35
N ALA A 23 2.62 -14.76 16.46
CA ALA A 23 3.03 -14.15 17.73
C ALA A 23 1.87 -13.62 18.60
N GLY A 24 0.62 -13.77 18.16
CA GLY A 24 -0.57 -13.35 18.90
C GLY A 24 -0.81 -11.84 18.96
N LYS A 25 -0.05 -11.03 18.20
CA LYS A 25 -0.22 -9.57 18.16
C LYS A 25 -1.47 -9.15 17.39
N HIS A 26 -1.86 -9.94 16.40
CA HIS A 26 -3.03 -9.73 15.56
C HIS A 26 -3.80 -11.04 15.38
N ARG A 27 -5.14 -10.96 15.31
CA ARG A 27 -6.00 -12.13 15.10
C ARG A 27 -6.03 -12.61 13.65
N LEU A 28 -5.78 -11.71 12.70
CA LEU A 28 -5.83 -11.96 11.27
C LEU A 28 -4.91 -10.99 10.54
N ALA A 29 -4.32 -11.45 9.44
CA ALA A 29 -3.67 -10.60 8.46
C ALA A 29 -4.33 -10.78 7.08
N VAL A 30 -4.45 -9.68 6.32
CA VAL A 30 -5.01 -9.68 4.97
C VAL A 30 -3.99 -9.03 4.03
N THR A 31 -3.71 -9.68 2.90
CA THR A 31 -2.91 -9.13 1.81
C THR A 31 -3.81 -8.81 0.62
N LEU A 32 -3.41 -7.79 -0.14
CA LEU A 32 -4.05 -7.43 -1.41
C LEU A 32 -3.00 -7.51 -2.52
N PRO A 33 -3.37 -7.96 -3.73
CA PRO A 33 -2.47 -7.92 -4.87
C PRO A 33 -2.07 -6.47 -5.19
N PRO A 34 -0.85 -6.24 -5.69
CA PRO A 34 -0.40 -4.90 -6.05
C PRO A 34 -1.25 -4.34 -7.19
N VAL A 35 -1.59 -3.06 -7.08
CA VAL A 35 -2.31 -2.32 -8.14
C VAL A 35 -1.29 -1.91 -9.21
N THR A 36 -1.61 -2.19 -10.47
CA THR A 36 -0.79 -1.75 -11.61
C THR A 36 -0.96 -0.25 -11.88
N ILE A 37 0.01 0.36 -12.57
CA ILE A 37 -0.07 1.77 -12.96
C ILE A 37 -1.29 2.02 -13.87
N ASP A 38 -1.58 1.12 -14.80
CA ASP A 38 -2.71 1.26 -15.72
C ASP A 38 -4.06 1.24 -14.99
N GLN A 39 -4.22 0.32 -14.03
CA GLN A 39 -5.41 0.27 -13.16
C GLN A 39 -5.57 1.55 -12.35
N PHE A 40 -4.47 2.06 -11.79
CA PHE A 40 -4.48 3.32 -11.05
C PHE A 40 -4.92 4.49 -11.95
N ILE A 41 -4.34 4.61 -13.15
CA ILE A 41 -4.71 5.66 -14.12
C ILE A 41 -6.18 5.54 -14.52
N ALA A 42 -6.69 4.32 -14.74
CA ALA A 42 -8.08 4.09 -15.09
C ALA A 42 -9.05 4.62 -14.02
N VAL A 43 -8.74 4.42 -12.73
CA VAL A 43 -9.56 4.97 -11.62
C VAL A 43 -9.55 6.49 -11.62
N CYS A 44 -8.39 7.13 -11.84
CA CYS A 44 -8.29 8.58 -11.95
C CYS A 44 -9.08 9.14 -13.15
N ARG A 45 -9.05 8.46 -14.31
CA ARG A 45 -9.81 8.85 -15.50
C ARG A 45 -11.32 8.78 -15.30
N GLN A 46 -11.78 7.89 -14.42
CA GLN A 46 -13.19 7.79 -14.03
C GLN A 46 -13.60 8.80 -12.95
N ASN A 47 -12.71 9.73 -12.58
CA ASN A 47 -12.91 10.69 -11.49
C ASN A 47 -13.28 9.99 -10.16
N ARG A 48 -12.73 8.79 -9.93
CA ARG A 48 -12.92 8.00 -8.70
C ARG A 48 -11.69 8.07 -7.81
N ILE A 49 -11.86 7.64 -6.56
CA ILE A 49 -10.82 7.68 -5.54
C ILE A 49 -10.52 6.25 -5.10
N MET A 50 -9.24 5.90 -5.01
CA MET A 50 -8.80 4.62 -4.44
C MET A 50 -9.11 4.59 -2.93
N PRO A 51 -9.58 3.46 -2.38
CA PRO A 51 -9.78 3.33 -0.94
C PRO A 51 -8.50 3.68 -0.16
N PRO A 52 -8.61 4.28 1.02
CA PRO A 52 -7.45 4.67 1.80
C PRO A 52 -6.57 3.44 2.09
N LYS A 53 -5.25 3.60 1.91
CA LYS A 53 -4.23 2.55 2.19
C LYS A 53 -4.34 1.30 1.31
N SER A 54 -5.06 1.35 0.20
CA SER A 54 -5.12 0.26 -0.80
C SER A 54 -3.94 0.24 -1.78
N THR A 55 -3.10 1.29 -1.80
CA THR A 55 -1.93 1.38 -2.69
C THR A 55 -0.68 1.92 -1.95
N TRP A 56 0.50 1.51 -2.42
CA TRP A 56 1.80 1.97 -1.93
C TRP A 56 2.72 2.36 -3.10
N PHE A 57 3.12 3.63 -3.16
CA PHE A 57 4.10 4.12 -4.15
C PHE A 57 5.53 4.04 -3.65
N GLN A 58 6.44 3.66 -4.56
CA GLN A 58 7.89 3.73 -4.36
C GLN A 58 8.57 4.13 -5.68
N PRO A 59 9.29 5.27 -5.74
CA PRO A 59 9.39 6.30 -4.69
C PRO A 59 8.04 6.96 -4.39
N LYS A 60 7.92 7.63 -3.24
CA LYS A 60 6.74 8.46 -2.97
C LYS A 60 6.63 9.53 -4.06
N ILE A 61 5.41 9.84 -4.52
CA ILE A 61 5.16 10.67 -5.70
C ILE A 61 5.99 11.97 -5.70
N ARG A 62 6.04 12.69 -4.57
CA ARG A 62 6.83 13.91 -4.45
C ARG A 62 8.32 13.66 -4.66
N SER A 63 8.89 12.62 -4.04
CA SER A 63 10.28 12.23 -4.23
C SER A 63 10.55 11.78 -5.66
N GLY A 64 9.62 11.02 -6.25
CA GLY A 64 9.71 10.60 -7.65
C GLY A 64 9.74 11.78 -8.62
N LEU A 65 8.91 12.80 -8.38
CA LEU A 65 8.88 14.02 -9.18
C LEU A 65 10.20 14.78 -9.10
N VAL A 66 10.77 14.92 -7.91
CA VAL A 66 12.07 15.60 -7.71
C VAL A 66 13.19 14.82 -8.43
N MET A 67 13.21 13.49 -8.31
CA MET A 67 14.20 12.66 -9.02
C MET A 67 14.10 12.79 -10.53
N ALA A 68 12.88 12.87 -11.08
CA ALA A 68 12.66 13.03 -12.51
C ALA A 68 13.02 14.43 -13.04
N LEU A 69 12.99 15.47 -12.20
CA LEU A 69 13.34 16.85 -12.57
C LEU A 69 14.84 17.15 -12.42
N LEU A 70 15.53 16.42 -11.53
CA LEU A 70 16.96 16.61 -11.24
C LEU A 70 17.87 15.61 -11.98
N GLY A 71 17.31 14.54 -12.54
CA GLY A 71 18.00 13.64 -13.46
C GLY A 71 17.92 14.12 -14.90
#